data_AF-A0A1H4AZQ9-F1
#
_entry.id   AF-A0A1H4AZQ9-F1
#
_cell.length_a   1.000
_cell.length_b   1.000
_cell.length_c   1.000
_cell.angle_alpha   90.00
_cell.angle_beta   90.00
_cell.angle_gamma   90.00
#
_symmetry.space_group_name_H-M   'P 1'
#
loop_
_entity.id
_entity.type
_entity.pdbx_description
1 polymer ?
#
loop_
_entity_poly.entity_id
_entity_poly.type
_entity_poly.pdbx_seq_one_letter_code
_entity_poly.pdbx_strand_id
1 'polypeptide(L)'
;MLSSLQNPLALVSRLLFAVLFLPAGIGKFTGFAGTVGYISSVGLPMPTVAAAVAAVVEVVGSLALIVGFGTRFAALVLAFFTLVASFSFHPYWAVPADQVMITQLLFFKNIAVVGGLLALTAFGAGAWSVDGQREGR
;
A
#
# COMPACT_ATOMS: atom_id res chain seq x y z
N MET A 1 10.83 -15.05 24.53
CA MET A 1 9.60 -15.67 23.99
C MET A 1 9.08 -14.95 22.74
N LEU A 2 8.92 -13.62 22.72
CA LEU A 2 8.47 -12.91 21.50
C LEU A 2 9.50 -12.86 20.35
N SER A 3 10.79 -12.97 20.65
CA SER A 3 11.86 -12.95 19.64
C SER A 3 11.74 -14.11 18.64
N SER A 4 11.32 -15.30 19.09
CA SER A 4 11.05 -16.46 18.23
C SER A 4 9.92 -16.21 17.23
N LEU A 5 9.04 -15.23 17.50
CA LEU A 5 7.92 -14.86 16.64
C LEU A 5 8.27 -13.75 15.63
N GLN A 6 9.48 -13.19 15.65
CA GLN A 6 9.82 -12.07 14.75
C GLN A 6 9.67 -12.45 13.28
N ASN A 7 10.20 -13.61 12.85
CA ASN A 7 10.12 -14.05 11.46
C ASN A 7 8.69 -14.37 11.00
N PRO A 8 7.87 -15.17 11.73
CA PRO A 8 6.48 -15.39 11.33
C PRO A 8 5.66 -14.10 11.33
N LEU A 9 5.84 -13.21 12.32
CA LEU A 9 5.11 -11.94 12.35
C LEU A 9 5.52 -10.99 11.22
N ALA A 10 6.80 -10.93 10.85
CA ALA A 10 7.27 -10.15 9.71
C ALA A 10 6.70 -10.68 8.39
N LEU A 11 6.64 -12.01 8.21
CA LEU A 11 5.99 -12.62 7.04
C LEU A 11 4.49 -12.29 7.00
N VAL A 12 3.77 -12.50 8.10
CA VAL A 12 2.33 -12.20 8.18
C VAL A 12 2.07 -10.72 7.92
N SER A 13 2.87 -9.81 8.48
CA SER A 13 2.76 -8.38 8.21
C SER A 13 2.85 -8.05 6.72
N ARG A 14 3.85 -8.62 6.02
CA ARG A 14 4.02 -8.44 4.57
C ARG A 14 2.81 -8.96 3.78
N LEU A 15 2.29 -10.13 4.15
CA LEU A 15 1.13 -10.71 3.49
C LEU A 15 -0.14 -9.87 3.73
N LEU A 16 -0.35 -9.37 4.95
CA LEU A 16 -1.52 -8.53 5.27
C LEU A 16 -1.51 -7.20 4.50
N PHE A 17 -0.33 -6.58 4.32
CA PHE A 17 -0.23 -5.42 3.42
C PHE A 17 -0.50 -5.81 1.97
N ALA A 18 0.07 -6.92 1.50
CA ALA A 18 -0.16 -7.38 0.13
C ALA A 18 -1.64 -7.70 -0.16
N VAL A 19 -2.39 -8.22 0.82
CA VAL A 19 -3.85 -8.46 0.68
C VAL A 19 -4.62 -7.18 0.39
N LEU A 20 -4.14 -6.03 0.89
CA LEU A 20 -4.77 -4.74 0.65
C LEU A 20 -4.45 -4.20 -0.75
N PHE A 21 -3.18 -4.27 -1.17
CA PHE A 21 -2.72 -3.63 -2.40
C PHE A 21 -2.84 -4.52 -3.64
N LEU A 22 -2.57 -5.82 -3.55
CA LEU A 22 -2.51 -6.69 -4.73
C LEU A 22 -3.86 -6.82 -5.44
N PRO A 23 -5.00 -7.06 -4.76
CA PRO A 23 -6.29 -7.10 -5.43
C PRO A 23 -6.68 -5.74 -6.00
N ALA A 24 -6.34 -4.64 -5.30
CA ALA A 24 -6.58 -3.29 -5.78
C ALA A 24 -5.81 -2.99 -7.07
N GLY A 25 -4.54 -3.39 -7.13
CA GLY A 25 -3.70 -3.21 -8.31
C GLY A 25 -4.17 -4.05 -9.50
N ILE A 26 -4.52 -5.32 -9.27
CA ILE A 26 -5.11 -6.20 -10.31
C ILE A 26 -6.42 -5.59 -10.83
N GLY A 27 -7.28 -5.09 -9.93
CA GLY A 27 -8.51 -4.41 -10.30
C GLY A 27 -8.28 -3.16 -11.15
N LYS A 28 -7.17 -2.44 -10.96
CA LYS A 28 -6.80 -1.31 -11.81
C LYS A 28 -6.35 -1.74 -13.21
N PHE A 29 -5.77 -2.92 -13.37
CA PHE A 29 -5.44 -3.46 -14.71
C PHE A 29 -6.69 -3.94 -15.46
N THR A 30 -7.58 -4.68 -14.79
CA THR A 30 -8.79 -5.21 -15.43
C THR A 30 -9.88 -4.16 -15.62
N GLY A 31 -9.93 -3.16 -14.74
CA GLY A 31 -10.88 -2.04 -14.75
C GLY A 31 -10.21 -0.69 -15.04
N PHE A 32 -9.22 -0.65 -15.93
CA PHE A 32 -8.37 0.53 -16.13
C PHE A 32 -9.15 1.79 -16.50
N ALA A 33 -10.08 1.71 -17.45
CA ALA A 33 -10.90 2.85 -17.87
C ALA A 33 -11.72 3.44 -16.71
N GLY A 34 -12.31 2.58 -15.87
CA GLY A 34 -13.04 3.01 -14.67
C GLY A 34 -12.13 3.70 -13.65
N THR A 35 -10.90 3.19 -13.48
CA THR A 35 -9.88 3.81 -12.62
C THR A 35 -9.51 5.20 -13.15
N VAL A 36 -9.25 5.35 -14.45
CA VAL A 36 -8.97 6.65 -15.07
C VAL A 36 -10.12 7.63 -14.84
N GLY A 37 -11.37 7.17 -15.01
CA GLY A 37 -12.56 7.97 -14.74
C GLY A 37 -12.64 8.44 -13.28
N TYR A 38 -12.39 7.55 -12.33
CA TYR A 38 -12.40 7.88 -10.90
C TYR A 38 -11.29 8.88 -10.54
N ILE A 39 -10.06 8.69 -11.03
CA ILE A 39 -8.96 9.64 -10.82
C ILE A 39 -9.29 11.01 -11.44
N SER A 40 -9.95 11.02 -12.61
CA SER A 40 -10.39 12.25 -13.26
C SER A 40 -11.43 12.99 -12.41
N SER A 41 -12.35 12.25 -11.77
CA SER A 41 -13.41 12.85 -10.95
C SER A 41 -12.92 13.60 -9.71
N VAL A 42 -11.72 13.29 -9.22
CA VAL A 42 -11.09 14.01 -8.09
C VAL A 42 -10.15 15.13 -8.54
N GLY A 43 -10.06 15.39 -9.85
CA GLY A 43 -9.29 16.51 -10.41
C GLY A 43 -7.77 16.32 -10.45
N LEU A 44 -7.26 15.09 -10.30
CA LEU A 44 -5.83 14.81 -10.40
C LEU A 44 -5.31 15.04 -11.84
N PRO A 45 -4.14 15.66 -12.03
CA PRO A 45 -3.55 15.83 -13.35
C PRO A 45 -3.12 14.47 -13.94
N MET A 46 -3.18 14.36 -15.27
CA MET A 46 -2.73 13.18 -16.02
C MET A 46 -3.36 11.85 -15.50
N PRO A 47 -4.69 11.73 -15.46
CA PRO A 47 -5.39 10.62 -14.80
C PRO A 47 -5.02 9.25 -15.37
N THR A 48 -4.75 9.16 -16.67
CA THR A 48 -4.28 7.92 -17.32
C THR A 48 -2.91 7.47 -16.79
N VAL A 49 -1.98 8.40 -16.61
CA VAL A 49 -0.65 8.10 -16.09
C VAL A 49 -0.73 7.76 -14.61
N ALA A 50 -1.51 8.52 -13.84
CA ALA A 50 -1.75 8.21 -12.42
C ALA A 50 -2.37 6.82 -12.22
N ALA A 51 -3.33 6.42 -13.06
CA ALA A 51 -3.92 5.07 -13.02
C ALA A 51 -2.87 3.98 -13.30
N ALA A 52 -2.03 4.18 -14.33
CA ALA A 52 -0.97 3.23 -14.68
C ALA A 52 0.07 3.10 -13.57
N VAL A 53 0.51 4.24 -12.99
CA VAL A 53 1.43 4.26 -11.86
C VAL A 53 0.83 3.56 -10.65
N ALA A 54 -0.43 3.85 -10.31
CA ALA A 54 -1.10 3.20 -9.19
C ALA A 54 -1.18 1.69 -9.37
N ALA A 55 -1.57 1.22 -10.56
CA ALA A 55 -1.65 -0.22 -10.87
C ALA A 55 -0.29 -0.91 -10.73
N VAL A 56 0.77 -0.32 -11.30
CA VAL A 56 2.13 -0.88 -11.23
C VAL A 56 2.66 -0.87 -9.81
N VAL A 57 2.54 0.25 -9.08
CA VAL A 57 3.03 0.39 -7.70
C VAL A 57 2.36 -0.63 -6.79
N GLU A 58 1.03 -0.78 -6.86
CA GLU A 58 0.30 -1.71 -6.02
C GLU A 58 0.65 -3.17 -6.33
N VAL A 59 0.74 -3.56 -7.61
CA VAL A 59 1.07 -4.96 -7.98
C VAL A 59 2.53 -5.28 -7.68
N VAL A 60 3.47 -4.48 -8.20
CA VAL A 60 4.90 -4.74 -8.03
C VAL A 60 5.30 -4.61 -6.57
N GLY A 61 4.80 -3.59 -5.87
CA GLY A 61 5.04 -3.41 -4.44
C GLY A 61 4.52 -4.59 -3.63
N SER A 62 3.31 -5.09 -3.92
CA SER A 62 2.77 -6.26 -3.22
C SER A 62 3.58 -7.53 -3.46
N LEU A 63 3.98 -7.80 -4.71
CA LEU A 63 4.80 -8.96 -5.04
C LEU A 63 6.17 -8.89 -4.35
N ALA A 64 6.78 -7.71 -4.31
CA ALA A 64 8.02 -7.45 -3.58
C ALA A 64 7.85 -7.73 -2.08
N LEU A 65 6.73 -7.31 -1.47
CA LEU A 65 6.43 -7.63 -0.06
C LEU A 65 6.21 -9.14 0.16
N ILE A 66 5.45 -9.82 -0.69
CA ILE A 66 5.16 -11.27 -0.55
C ILE A 66 6.46 -12.07 -0.56
N VAL A 67 7.30 -11.86 -1.57
CA VAL A 67 8.60 -12.54 -1.72
C VAL A 67 9.60 -12.05 -0.66
N GLY A 68 9.41 -10.83 -0.19
CA GLY A 68 10.33 -10.16 0.72
C GLY A 68 11.64 -9.80 0.01
N PHE A 69 11.52 -9.19 -1.17
CA PHE A 69 12.63 -8.71 -1.99
C PHE A 69 12.55 -7.18 -2.12
N GLY A 70 13.61 -6.46 -1.75
CA GLY A 70 13.60 -4.99 -1.74
C GLY A 70 12.54 -4.43 -0.77
N THR A 71 12.25 -5.17 0.31
CA THR A 71 11.07 -4.97 1.17
C THR A 71 11.00 -3.56 1.73
N ARG A 72 12.13 -3.02 2.20
CA ARG A 72 12.18 -1.66 2.77
C ARG A 72 11.79 -0.61 1.75
N PHE A 73 12.30 -0.73 0.52
CA PHE A 73 11.99 0.20 -0.55
C PHE A 73 10.53 0.04 -1.02
N ALA A 74 10.06 -1.19 -1.22
CA ALA A 74 8.67 -1.45 -1.58
C ALA A 74 7.69 -0.91 -0.53
N ALA A 75 7.98 -1.13 0.76
CA ALA A 75 7.16 -0.62 1.86
C ALA A 75 7.14 0.91 1.89
N LEU A 76 8.29 1.57 1.68
CA LEU A 76 8.37 3.02 1.64
C LEU A 76 7.60 3.62 0.47
N VAL A 77 7.70 3.02 -0.73
CA VAL A 77 6.94 3.44 -1.91
C VAL A 77 5.44 3.27 -1.67
N LEU A 78 5.01 2.13 -1.13
CA LEU A 78 3.60 1.88 -0.81
C LEU A 78 3.09 2.82 0.29
N ALA A 79 3.93 3.18 1.27
CA ALA A 79 3.58 4.14 2.31
C ALA A 79 3.33 5.52 1.71
N PHE A 80 4.25 6.00 0.88
CA PHE A 80 4.11 7.28 0.19
C PHE A 80 2.88 7.29 -0.74
N PHE A 81 2.71 6.24 -1.55
CA PHE A 81 1.55 6.05 -2.41
C PHE A 81 0.23 6.11 -1.62
N THR A 82 0.16 5.37 -0.52
CA THR A 82 -1.04 5.31 0.35
C THR A 82 -1.34 6.67 0.96
N LEU A 83 -0.30 7.41 1.37
CA LEU A 83 -0.46 8.76 1.90
C LEU A 83 -1.07 9.69 0.83
N VAL A 84 -0.47 9.76 -0.36
CA VAL A 84 -0.97 10.57 -1.48
C VAL A 84 -2.41 10.19 -1.85
N ALA A 85 -2.70 8.88 -1.94
CA ALA A 85 -4.04 8.39 -2.22
C ALA A 85 -5.06 8.82 -1.14
N SER A 86 -4.67 8.85 0.13
CA SER A 86 -5.57 9.26 1.22
C SER A 86 -6.00 10.71 1.11
N PHE A 87 -5.06 11.62 0.84
CA PHE A 87 -5.37 13.04 0.67
C PHE A 87 -6.13 13.32 -0.62
N SER A 88 -5.95 12.50 -1.66
CA SER A 88 -6.63 12.69 -2.95
C SER A 88 -8.04 12.11 -2.98
N PHE A 89 -8.25 10.93 -2.39
CA PHE A 89 -9.50 10.16 -2.52
C PHE A 89 -10.34 10.13 -1.24
N HIS A 90 -9.77 10.48 -0.08
CA HIS A 90 -10.49 10.50 1.20
C HIS A 90 -10.39 11.84 1.96
N PRO A 91 -10.57 13.01 1.31
CA PRO A 91 -10.56 14.30 2.00
C PRO A 91 -11.85 14.50 2.81
N TYR A 92 -11.96 13.85 3.97
CA TYR A 92 -13.19 13.83 4.78
C TYR A 92 -13.66 15.20 5.27
N TRP A 93 -12.78 16.21 5.24
CA TRP A 93 -13.09 17.60 5.55
C TRP A 93 -13.76 18.35 4.38
N ALA A 94 -13.83 17.76 3.19
CA ALA A 94 -14.33 18.37 1.96
C ALA A 94 -15.50 17.60 1.33
N VAL A 95 -16.15 16.71 2.10
CA VAL A 95 -17.31 15.93 1.64
C VAL A 95 -18.61 16.37 2.36
N PRO A 96 -19.79 16.14 1.77
CA PRO A 96 -21.08 16.36 2.42
C PRO A 96 -21.20 15.64 3.77
N ALA A 97 -22.01 16.18 4.69
CA ALA A 97 -22.12 15.73 6.08
C ALA A 97 -22.47 14.23 6.23
N ASP A 98 -23.29 13.69 5.32
CA ASP A 98 -23.67 12.28 5.26
C ASP A 98 -22.52 11.34 4.84
N GLN A 99 -21.44 11.87 4.26
CA GLN A 99 -20.28 11.10 3.78
C GLN A 99 -19.04 11.23 4.69
N VAL A 100 -19.03 12.20 5.63
CA VAL A 100 -17.86 12.50 6.47
C VAL A 100 -17.40 11.26 7.24
N MET A 101 -18.31 10.54 7.90
CA MET A 101 -17.96 9.40 8.77
C MET A 101 -17.19 8.31 8.01
N ILE A 102 -17.70 7.87 6.86
CA ILE A 102 -17.07 6.80 6.07
C ILE A 102 -15.76 7.28 5.47
N THR A 103 -15.72 8.50 4.94
CA THR A 103 -14.51 9.07 4.34
C THR A 103 -13.40 9.23 5.38
N GLN A 104 -13.75 9.66 6.60
CA GLN A 104 -12.82 9.78 7.71
C GLN A 104 -12.28 8.41 8.14
N LEU A 105 -13.13 7.39 8.20
CA LEU A 105 -12.71 6.01 8.51
C LEU A 105 -11.70 5.51 7.47
N LEU A 106 -11.96 5.70 6.17
CA LEU A 106 -11.05 5.30 5.10
C LEU A 106 -9.71 6.03 5.19
N PHE A 107 -9.74 7.34 5.46
CA PHE A 107 -8.55 8.16 5.66
C PHE A 107 -7.69 7.62 6.81
N PHE A 108 -8.24 7.47 8.02
CA PHE A 108 -7.46 7.01 9.17
C PHE A 108 -7.03 5.55 9.07
N LYS A 109 -7.80 4.68 8.41
CA LYS A 109 -7.37 3.33 8.05
C LYS A 109 -6.12 3.37 7.18
N ASN A 110 -6.05 4.26 6.20
CA ASN A 110 -4.84 4.43 5.40
C ASN A 110 -3.68 5.01 6.21
N ILE A 111 -3.91 5.96 7.12
CA ILE A 111 -2.86 6.48 8.02
C ILE A 111 -2.26 5.36 8.88
N ALA A 112 -3.09 4.46 9.40
CA ALA A 112 -2.60 3.29 10.13
C ALA A 112 -1.77 2.35 9.24
N VAL A 113 -2.19 2.13 7.99
CA VAL A 113 -1.43 1.34 7.00
C VAL A 113 -0.08 1.99 6.69
N VAL A 114 -0.02 3.31 6.52
CA VAL A 114 1.24 4.06 6.34
C VAL A 114 2.16 3.82 7.53
N GLY A 115 1.66 3.96 8.77
CA GLY A 115 2.46 3.71 9.96
C GLY A 115 3.05 2.29 10.01
N GLY A 116 2.26 1.28 9.65
CA GLY A 116 2.75 -0.10 9.60
C GLY A 116 3.75 -0.38 8.48
N LEU A 117 3.59 0.25 7.30
CA LEU A 117 4.56 0.17 6.22
C LEU A 117 5.87 0.90 6.56
N LEU A 118 5.81 2.02 7.28
CA LEU A 118 6.99 2.71 7.79
C LEU A 118 7.72 1.86 8.84
N ALA A 119 7.00 1.17 9.71
CA ALA A 119 7.60 0.20 10.63
C ALA A 119 8.30 -0.93 9.86
N LEU A 120 7.67 -1.47 8.81
CA LEU A 120 8.29 -2.49 7.96
C LEU A 120 9.52 -1.95 7.20
N THR A 121 9.51 -0.67 6.83
CA THR A 121 10.67 0.03 6.25
C THR A 121 11.83 0.11 7.25
N ALA A 122 11.54 0.44 8.50
CA ALA A 122 12.55 0.59 9.56
C ALA A 122 13.15 -0.75 10.00
N PHE A 123 12.30 -1.78 10.18
CA PHE A 123 12.70 -3.05 10.78
C PHE A 123 13.03 -4.14 9.75
N GLY A 124 12.59 -4.02 8.50
CA GLY A 124 12.89 -4.96 7.41
C GLY A 124 12.02 -6.21 7.39
N ALA A 125 12.38 -7.15 6.52
CA ALA A 125 11.52 -8.25 6.07
C ALA A 125 11.49 -9.50 6.96
N GLY A 126 12.41 -9.59 7.93
CA GLY A 126 12.71 -10.80 8.69
C GLY A 126 13.47 -11.85 7.87
N ALA A 127 13.97 -12.91 8.52
CA ALA A 127 14.81 -13.93 7.89
C ALA A 127 14.06 -14.81 6.87
N TRP A 128 12.72 -14.89 6.97
CA TRP A 128 11.87 -15.63 6.02
C TRP A 128 11.54 -14.77 4.79
N SER A 129 12.57 -14.24 4.14
CA SER A 129 12.47 -13.36 2.97
C SER A 129 13.69 -13.53 2.08
N VAL A 130 13.59 -13.12 0.81
CA VAL A 130 14.75 -13.09 -0.09
C VAL A 130 15.82 -12.12 0.42
N ASP A 131 15.43 -10.98 0.99
CA ASP A 131 16.35 -10.01 1.60
C ASP A 131 17.13 -10.65 2.76
N GLY A 132 16.45 -11.35 3.67
CA GLY A 132 17.07 -12.00 4.82
C GLY A 132 18.00 -13.16 4.44
N GLN A 133 17.71 -13.88 3.36
CA GLN A 133 18.60 -14.92 2.84
C GLN A 133 19.87 -14.35 2.19
N ARG A 134 19.85 -13.09 1.73
CA ARG A 134 21.02 -12.42 1.15
C ARG A 134 21.91 -11.79 2.21
N GLU A 135 21.34 -11.29 3.31
CA GLU A 135 22.11 -10.73 4.44
C GLU A 135 22.78 -11.81 5.30
N GLY A 136 22.28 -13.05 5.27
CA GLY A 136 22.85 -14.20 5.97
C GLY A 136 23.96 -14.96 5.20
N ARG A 137 24.33 -14.49 4.01
CA ARG A 137 25.49 -14.97 3.23
C ARG A 137 26.64 -13.98 3.37
#